data_AF-A0A3R7TCB8-F1
#
_entry.id   AF-A0A3R7TCB8-F1
#
_cell.length_a   1.000
_cell.length_b   1.000
_cell.length_c   1.000
_cell.angle_alpha   90.00
_cell.angle_beta   90.00
_cell.angle_gamma   90.00
#
_symmetry.space_group_name_H-M   'P 1'
#
loop_
_entity.id
_entity.type
_entity.pdbx_description
1 polymer ?
#
loop_
_entity_poly.entity_id
_entity_poly.type
_entity_poly.pdbx_seq_one_letter_code
_entity_poly.pdbx_strand_id
1 'polypeptide(L)' 'MEVTVERFLKWKILPRFMMLLSTAMSWRCAEWFMDLDNPTSQQSAFVSVVMGVMTGVFGIWMGHEHKGDK' A
#
# COMPACT_ATOMS: atom_id res chain seq x y z
N MET A 1 30.10 3.42 -9.23
CA MET A 1 28.87 4.21 -9.44
C MET A 1 27.71 3.37 -8.93
N GLU A 2 27.56 3.25 -7.60
CA GLU A 2 26.57 2.34 -6.97
C GLU A 2 25.85 3.07 -5.82
N VAL A 3 25.40 4.31 -6.05
CA VAL A 3 24.88 5.15 -4.96
C VAL A 3 23.35 5.11 -4.83
N THR A 4 22.65 4.37 -5.69
CA THR A 4 21.19 4.55 -5.83
C THR A 4 20.35 3.62 -4.95
N VAL A 5 20.80 2.42 -4.60
CA VAL A 5 19.95 1.46 -3.86
C VAL A 5 20.20 1.52 -2.35
N GLU A 6 21.47 1.50 -1.91
CA GLU A 6 21.81 1.47 -0.47
C GLU A 6 21.41 2.76 0.27
N ARG A 7 21.54 3.94 -0.36
CA ARG A 7 21.09 5.20 0.25
C ARG A 7 19.57 5.35 0.29
N PHE A 8 18.87 4.75 -0.67
CA PHE A 8 17.41 4.78 -0.75
C PHE A 8 16.76 3.90 0.33
N LEU A 9 17.34 2.73 0.60
CA LEU A 9 16.95 1.91 1.76
C LEU A 9 17.25 2.61 3.10
N LYS A 10 18.40 3.28 3.22
CA LYS A 10 18.83 3.94 4.47
C LYS A 10 17.91 5.07 4.95
N TRP A 11 17.11 5.66 4.06
CA TRP A 11 16.28 6.82 4.39
C TRP A 11 14.84 6.48 4.80
N LYS A 12 14.47 5.19 4.90
CA LYS A 12 13.08 4.74 5.14
C LYS A 12 12.07 5.44 4.21
N ILE A 13 12.49 5.85 3.02
CA ILE A 13 11.64 6.55 2.06
C ILE A 13 10.62 5.59 1.44
N LEU A 14 11.00 4.31 1.27
CA LEU A 14 10.16 3.25 0.72
C LEU A 14 8.89 2.99 1.55
N PRO A 15 8.95 2.82 2.89
CA PRO A 15 7.74 2.68 3.70
C PRO A 15 6.89 3.94 3.77
N ARG A 16 7.50 5.14 3.75
CA ARG A 16 6.75 6.41 3.69
C ARG A 16 6.03 6.60 2.36
N PHE A 17 6.67 6.21 1.26
CA PHE A 17 6.07 6.23 -0.08
C PHE A 17 4.94 5.21 -0.20
N MET A 18 5.10 4.01 0.37
CA MET A 18 4.05 2.99 0.45
C MET A 18 2.82 3.45 1.23
N MET A 19 2.98 4.20 2.34
CA MET A 19 1.84 4.82 3.02
C MET A 19 1.09 5.79 2.10
N LEU A 20 1.81 6.67 1.39
CA LEU A 20 1.19 7.61 0.45
C LEU A 20 0.46 6.90 -0.69
N LEU A 21 1.03 5.82 -1.23
CA LEU A 21 0.39 4.97 -2.23
C LEU A 21 -0.89 4.32 -1.71
N SER A 22 -0.89 3.82 -0.46
CA SER A 22 -2.08 3.22 0.16
C SER A 22 -3.22 4.23 0.32
N THR A 23 -2.91 5.47 0.73
CA THR A 23 -3.89 6.56 0.81
C THR A 23 -4.42 6.95 -0.57
N ALA A 24 -3.54 7.09 -1.57
CA ALA A 24 -3.95 7.41 -2.94
C ALA A 24 -4.82 6.31 -3.57
N MET A 25 -4.51 5.04 -3.29
CA MET A 25 -5.28 3.91 -3.79
C MET A 25 -6.66 3.83 -3.13
N SER A 26 -6.75 4.11 -1.83
CA SER A 26 -8.03 4.24 -1.11
C SER A 26 -8.90 5.35 -1.72
N TRP A 27 -8.30 6.49 -2.04
CA TRP A 27 -9.00 7.59 -2.70
C TRP A 27 -9.54 7.20 -4.07
N ARG A 28 -8.72 6.52 -4.89
CA ARG A 28 -9.14 6.04 -6.21
C ARG A 28 -10.25 5.00 -6.15
N CYS A 29 -10.24 4.13 -5.13
CA CYS A 29 -11.34 3.19 -4.89
C CYS A 29 -12.64 3.90 -4.52
N ALA A 30 -12.57 4.96 -3.70
CA ALA A 30 -13.73 5.78 -3.36
C ALA A 30 -14.28 6.53 -4.58
N GLU A 31 -13.40 7.12 -5.39
CA GLU A 31 -13.77 7.82 -6.62
C GLU A 31 -14.43 6.87 -7.64
N TRP A 32 -13.86 5.68 -7.84
CA TRP A 32 -14.45 4.64 -8.69
C TRP A 32 -15.81 4.13 -8.18
N PHE A 33 -15.95 3.95 -6.85
CA PHE A 33 -17.20 3.49 -6.26
C PHE A 33 -18.33 4.52 -6.43
N MET A 34 -17.99 5.81 -6.37
CA MET A 34 -18.94 6.92 -6.55
C MET A 34 -19.30 7.17 -8.03
N ASP A 35 -18.42 6.80 -8.97
CA ASP A 35 -18.66 6.91 -10.42
C ASP A 35 -19.55 5.77 -10.97
N LEU A 36 -19.77 4.72 -10.18
CA LEU A 36 -20.56 3.57 -10.60
C LEU A 36 -22.06 3.88 -10.61
N ASP A 37 -22.69 3.70 -11.76
CA ASP A 37 -24.14 3.93 -11.97
C ASP A 37 -25.02 2.97 -11.14
N ASN A 38 -24.52 1.78 -10.81
CA ASN A 38 -25.18 0.80 -9.94
C ASN A 38 -24.18 0.18 -8.94
N PRO A 39 -23.95 0.81 -7.78
CA PRO A 39 -23.01 0.29 -6.79
C PRO A 39 -23.56 -0.99 -6.14
N THR A 40 -22.93 -2.13 -6.43
CA THR A 40 -23.30 -3.42 -5.82
C THR A 40 -22.44 -3.72 -4.59
N SER A 41 -23.03 -4.39 -3.59
CA SER A 41 -22.31 -4.82 -2.38
C SER A 41 -21.20 -5.84 -2.65
N GLN A 42 -21.28 -6.58 -3.76
CA GLN A 42 -20.21 -7.51 -4.16
C GLN A 42 -18.95 -6.78 -4.65
N GLN A 43 -19.10 -5.65 -5.36
CA GLN A 43 -17.97 -4.87 -5.86
C GLN A 43 -17.20 -4.18 -4.73
N SER A 44 -17.90 -3.62 -3.74
CA SER A 44 -17.23 -3.05 -2.56
C SER A 44 -16.51 -4.12 -1.72
N ALA A 45 -17.09 -5.32 -1.61
CA ALA A 45 -16.45 -6.45 -0.95
C ALA A 45 -15.14 -6.88 -1.65
N PHE A 46 -15.14 -6.95 -2.99
CA PHE A 46 -13.93 -7.26 -3.76
C PHE A 46 -12.81 -6.23 -3.54
N VAL A 47 -13.13 -4.94 -3.61
CA VAL A 47 -12.17 -3.85 -3.37
C VAL A 47 -11.59 -3.91 -1.96
N SER A 48 -12.42 -4.20 -0.96
CA SER A 48 -11.98 -4.37 0.44
C SER A 48 -10.99 -5.52 0.61
N VAL A 49 -11.22 -6.67 -0.03
CA VAL A 49 -10.31 -7.82 0.02
C VAL A 49 -8.95 -7.49 -0.58
N VAL A 50 -8.93 -6.82 -1.75
CA VAL A 50 -7.68 -6.42 -2.42
C VAL A 50 -6.87 -5.45 -1.54
N MET A 51 -7.52 -4.45 -0.93
CA MET A 51 -6.86 -3.49 -0.02
C MET A 51 -6.38 -4.16 1.28
N GLY A 52 -7.14 -5.11 1.81
CA GLY A 52 -6.78 -5.88 3.01
C GLY A 52 -5.53 -6.74 2.80
N VAL A 53 -5.45 -7.46 1.67
CA VAL A 53 -4.28 -8.27 1.31
C VAL A 53 -3.04 -7.38 1.14
N MET A 54 -3.18 -6.22 0.48
CA MET A 54 -2.05 -5.30 0.28
C MET A 54 -1.51 -4.77 1.61
N THR A 55 -2.39 -4.43 2.55
CA THR A 55 -2.00 -3.98 3.90
C THR A 55 -1.34 -5.11 4.70
N GLY A 56 -1.83 -6.34 4.60
CA GLY A 56 -1.24 -7.51 5.25
C GLY A 56 0.18 -7.83 4.75
N VAL A 57 0.38 -7.84 3.43
CA VAL A 57 1.70 -8.06 2.81
C VAL A 57 2.69 -6.96 3.21
N PHE A 58 2.23 -5.70 3.21
CA PHE A 58 3.07 -4.58 3.65
C PHE A 58 3.43 -4.66 5.14
N GLY A 59 2.49 -5.06 6.00
CA GLY A 59 2.74 -5.27 7.43
C GLY A 59 3.78 -6.35 7.70
N ILE A 60 3.73 -7.46 6.94
CA ILE A 60 4.74 -8.54 7.02
C ILE A 60 6.12 -8.02 6.57
N TRP A 61 6.17 -7.28 5.46
CA TRP A 61 7.41 -6.71 4.94
C TRP A 61 8.06 -5.72 5.93
N MET A 62 7.26 -4.83 6.54
CA MET A 62 7.71 -3.92 7.60
C MET A 62 8.20 -4.64 8.87
N GLY A 63 7.59 -5.79 9.20
CA GLY A 63 8.02 -6.65 10.29
C GLY A 63 9.37 -7.31 10.03
N HIS A 64 9.67 -7.63 8.77
CA HIS A 64 10.97 -8.15 8.36
C HIS A 64 12.07 -7.07 8.37
N GLU A 65 11.78 -5.84 7.94
CA GLU A 65 12.75 -4.73 8.00
C GLU A 65 13.18 -4.40 9.44
N HIS A 66 12.26 -4.41 10.42
CA HIS A 66 12.62 -4.12 11.82
C HIS A 66 13.49 -5.19 12.49
N LYS A 67 13.56 -6.40 11.92
CA LYS A 67 14.35 -7.51 12.51
C LYS A 67 15.82 -7.48 12.08
N GLY A 68 16.17 -6.69 11.06
CA GLY A 68 17.54 -6.55 10.54
C GLY A 68 18.40 -5.45 11.19
N ASP A 69 17.87 -4.72 12.17
CA ASP A 69 18.55 -3.60 12.86
C ASP A 69 19.07 -4.00 14.25
N LYS A 70 19.52 -5.26 14.43
CA LYS A 70 20.20 -5.73 15.64
C LYS A 70 21.64 -6.09 15.36
#